data_AF-A0A512JCC6-F1
#
_entry.id   AF-A0A512JCC6-F1
#
_cell.length_a   1.000
_cell.length_b   1.000
_cell.length_c   1.000
_cell.angle_alpha   90.00
_cell.angle_beta   90.00
_cell.angle_gamma   90.00
#
_symmetry.space_group_name_H-M   'P 1'
#
loop_
_entity.id
_entity.type
_entity.pdbx_description
1 polymer ?
#
loop_
_entity_poly.entity_id
_entity_poly.type
_entity_poly.pdbx_seq_one_letter_code
_entity_poly.pdbx_strand_id
1 'polypeptide(L)'
;MGRDGEGEGVLRQARAASPRDAGLHHTLGLTLIRLKRHAEALDDLRRAAELAPDQARYAYVYAVGLHSSGQAGEAMMVLKDTLTRHPADRATLSALIGFSRDAGDLASALDYAERLA
;
A
#
# COMPACT_ATOMS: atom_id res chain seq x y z
N MET A 1 -1.13 -23.91 8.01
CA MET A 1 -2.44 -23.30 7.71
C MET A 1 -3.24 -22.84 8.95
N GLY A 2 -2.74 -22.92 10.20
CA GLY A 2 -3.54 -22.53 11.38
C GLY A 2 -3.33 -21.11 11.94
N ARG A 3 -2.13 -20.53 11.81
CA ARG A 3 -1.76 -19.29 12.52
C ARG A 3 -2.32 -18.02 11.90
N ASP A 4 -2.51 -18.00 10.59
CA ASP A 4 -3.00 -16.82 9.88
C ASP A 4 -4.50 -16.59 10.12
N GLY A 5 -5.31 -17.65 10.22
CA GLY A 5 -6.75 -17.55 10.50
C GLY A 5 -7.05 -17.16 11.95
N GLU A 6 -6.31 -17.71 12.92
CA GLU A 6 -6.42 -17.28 14.33
C GLU A 6 -5.99 -15.81 14.51
N GLY A 7 -4.88 -15.42 13.86
CA GLY A 7 -4.40 -14.04 13.86
C GLY A 7 -5.41 -13.07 13.23
N GLU A 8 -6.08 -13.48 12.16
CA GLU A 8 -7.13 -12.69 11.51
C GLU A 8 -8.31 -12.41 12.44
N GLY A 9 -8.78 -13.42 13.20
CA GLY A 9 -9.87 -13.27 14.15
C GLY A 9 -9.56 -12.24 15.25
N VAL A 10 -8.37 -12.31 15.83
CA VAL A 10 -7.89 -11.36 16.85
C VAL A 10 -7.79 -9.95 16.26
N LEU A 11 -7.24 -9.81 15.06
CA LEU A 11 -7.11 -8.51 14.40
C LEU A 11 -8.48 -7.87 14.10
N ARG A 12 -9.49 -8.66 13.71
CA ARG A 12 -10.85 -8.12 13.51
C ARG A 12 -11.48 -7.61 14.79
N GLN A 13 -11.31 -8.34 15.90
CA GLN A 13 -11.81 -7.88 17.21
C GLN A 13 -11.10 -6.61 17.66
N ALA A 14 -9.77 -6.56 17.54
CA ALA A 14 -8.98 -5.38 17.85
C ALA A 14 -9.42 -4.17 17.00
N ARG A 15 -9.62 -4.36 15.69
CA ARG A 15 -10.09 -3.32 14.78
C ARG A 15 -11.50 -2.84 15.13
N ALA A 16 -12.39 -3.72 15.59
CA ALA A 16 -13.72 -3.35 16.05
C ALA A 16 -13.67 -2.48 17.32
N ALA A 17 -12.73 -2.75 18.23
CA ALA A 17 -12.50 -1.93 19.42
C ALA A 17 -11.81 -0.59 19.09
N SER A 18 -10.94 -0.57 18.07
CA SER A 18 -10.16 0.59 17.66
C SER A 18 -10.27 0.85 16.14
N PRO A 19 -11.43 1.31 15.64
CA PRO A 19 -11.72 1.40 14.20
C PRO A 19 -10.96 2.51 13.46
N ARG A 20 -10.17 3.31 14.18
CA ARG A 20 -9.33 4.38 13.62
C ARG A 20 -7.83 4.09 13.76
N ASP A 21 -7.46 2.90 14.23
CA ASP A 21 -6.08 2.48 14.32
C ASP A 21 -5.59 2.02 12.93
N ALA A 22 -4.78 2.87 12.29
CA ALA A 22 -4.22 2.58 10.97
C ALA A 22 -3.33 1.32 10.96
N GLY A 23 -2.63 1.04 12.07
CA GLY A 23 -1.76 -0.13 12.19
C GLY A 23 -2.53 -1.44 12.20
N LEU A 24 -3.71 -1.46 12.84
CA LEU A 24 -4.61 -2.63 12.82
C LEU A 24 -5.16 -2.90 11.42
N HIS A 25 -5.61 -1.86 10.72
CA HIS A 25 -6.02 -1.95 9.32
C HIS A 25 -4.88 -2.49 8.44
N HIS A 26 -3.67 -1.93 8.57
CA HIS A 26 -2.52 -2.39 7.80
C HIS A 26 -2.18 -3.87 8.05
N THR A 27 -2.14 -4.28 9.33
CA THR A 27 -1.79 -5.64 9.73
C THR A 27 -2.86 -6.65 9.29
N LEU A 28 -4.14 -6.28 9.38
CA LEU A 28 -5.23 -7.10 8.87
C LEU A 28 -5.15 -7.23 7.35
N GLY A 29 -4.92 -6.12 6.62
CA GLY A 29 -4.73 -6.15 5.17
C GLY A 29 -3.60 -7.08 4.73
N LEU A 30 -2.43 -7.02 5.38
CA LEU A 30 -1.33 -7.95 5.11
C LEU A 30 -1.69 -9.41 5.42
N THR A 31 -2.44 -9.65 6.49
CA THR A 31 -2.90 -10.99 6.86
C THR A 31 -3.89 -11.54 5.83
N LEU A 32 -4.80 -10.70 5.34
CA LEU A 32 -5.75 -11.04 4.28
C LEU A 32 -5.05 -11.35 2.95
N ILE A 33 -3.95 -10.66 2.61
CA ILE A 33 -3.11 -11.01 1.46
C ILE A 33 -2.55 -12.43 1.61
N ARG A 34 -2.00 -12.78 2.78
CA ARG A 34 -1.48 -14.15 3.03
C ARG A 34 -2.56 -15.21 2.91
N LEU A 35 -3.79 -14.85 3.27
CA LEU A 35 -5.00 -15.68 3.13
C LEU A 35 -5.62 -15.63 1.72
N LYS A 36 -4.99 -14.96 0.75
CA LYS A 36 -5.46 -14.77 -0.64
C LYS A 36 -6.81 -14.05 -0.76
N ARG A 37 -7.23 -13.32 0.27
CA ARG A 37 -8.45 -12.49 0.30
C ARG A 37 -8.13 -11.08 -0.19
N HIS A 38 -7.72 -10.97 -1.45
CA HIS A 38 -7.14 -9.75 -2.01
C HIS A 38 -8.08 -8.54 -1.98
N ALA A 39 -9.37 -8.73 -2.27
CA ALA A 39 -10.35 -7.63 -2.27
C ALA A 39 -10.51 -6.99 -0.88
N GLU A 40 -10.72 -7.81 0.16
CA GLU A 40 -10.82 -7.31 1.53
C GLU A 40 -9.50 -6.71 2.03
N ALA A 41 -8.37 -7.28 1.60
CA ALA A 41 -7.08 -6.73 1.94
C ALA A 41 -6.92 -5.29 1.42
N LEU A 42 -7.37 -5.02 0.20
CA LEU A 42 -7.30 -3.69 -0.40
C LEU A 42 -8.10 -2.66 0.40
N ASP A 43 -9.29 -3.03 0.88
CA ASP A 43 -10.09 -2.14 1.72
C ASP A 43 -9.39 -1.77 3.02
N ASP A 44 -8.79 -2.76 3.69
CA ASP A 44 -8.03 -2.54 4.92
C ASP A 44 -6.74 -1.73 4.67
N LEU A 45 -6.02 -2.01 3.59
CA LEU A 45 -4.82 -1.25 3.22
C LEU A 45 -5.13 0.19 2.82
N ARG A 46 -6.22 0.41 2.06
CA ARG A 46 -6.73 1.75 1.75
C ARG A 46 -7.03 2.51 3.04
N ARG A 47 -7.74 1.87 3.97
CA ARG A 47 -8.10 2.53 5.23
C ARG A 47 -6.88 2.88 6.08
N ALA A 48 -5.86 2.03 6.10
CA ALA A 48 -4.59 2.34 6.76
C ALA A 48 -3.91 3.58 6.15
N ALA A 49 -3.86 3.68 4.82
CA ALA A 49 -3.28 4.82 4.11
C ALA A 49 -4.06 6.13 4.34
N GLU A 50 -5.40 6.06 4.38
CA GLU A 50 -6.27 7.21 4.67
C GLU A 50 -6.14 7.70 6.13
N LEU A 51 -6.03 6.79 7.09
CA LEU A 51 -5.99 7.12 8.52
C LEU A 51 -4.64 7.69 8.97
N ALA A 52 -3.56 7.31 8.30
CA ALA A 52 -2.21 7.76 8.62
C ALA A 52 -1.49 8.17 7.32
N PRO A 53 -1.89 9.31 6.71
CA PRO A 53 -1.29 9.78 5.46
C PRO A 53 0.23 9.91 5.61
N ASP A 54 0.73 10.46 6.72
CA ASP A 54 2.16 10.68 6.97
C ASP A 54 3.01 9.40 7.09
N GLN A 55 2.37 8.23 7.05
CA GLN A 55 3.05 6.93 7.04
C GLN A 55 3.15 6.41 5.60
N ALA A 56 4.14 6.92 4.84
CA ALA A 56 4.37 6.56 3.43
C ALA A 56 4.33 5.04 3.15
N ARG A 57 4.81 4.22 4.09
CA ARG A 57 4.78 2.76 4.00
C ARG A 57 3.36 2.20 3.77
N TYR A 58 2.34 2.76 4.40
CA TYR A 58 0.97 2.27 4.26
C TYR A 58 0.41 2.55 2.87
N ALA A 59 0.65 3.75 2.35
CA ALA A 59 0.29 4.11 0.98
C ALA A 59 1.08 3.26 -0.04
N TYR A 60 2.37 3.00 0.19
CA TYR A 60 3.17 2.10 -0.63
C TYR A 60 2.57 0.69 -0.72
N VAL A 61 2.25 0.07 0.43
CA VAL A 61 1.69 -1.30 0.44
C VAL A 61 0.31 -1.33 -0.21
N TYR A 62 -0.52 -0.30 -0.01
CA TYR A 62 -1.80 -0.19 -0.70
C TYR A 62 -1.62 -0.08 -2.22
N ALA A 63 -0.70 0.77 -2.69
CA ALA A 63 -0.41 0.93 -4.11
C ALA A 63 0.13 -0.37 -4.74
N VAL A 64 0.99 -1.11 -4.05
CA VAL A 64 1.44 -2.44 -4.50
C VAL A 64 0.26 -3.41 -4.63
N GLY A 65 -0.67 -3.38 -3.67
CA GLY A 65 -1.92 -4.13 -3.75
C GLY A 65 -2.73 -3.76 -5.00
N LEU A 66 -3.01 -2.47 -5.21
CA LEU A 66 -3.76 -1.96 -6.37
C LEU A 66 -3.11 -2.39 -7.69
N HIS A 67 -1.79 -2.23 -7.81
CA HIS A 67 -1.04 -2.62 -8.99
C HIS A 67 -1.18 -4.12 -9.28
N SER A 68 -1.06 -4.96 -8.24
CA SER A 68 -1.23 -6.42 -8.36
C SER A 68 -2.66 -6.83 -8.73
N SER A 69 -3.65 -5.99 -8.45
CA SER A 69 -5.05 -6.17 -8.84
C SER A 69 -5.40 -5.56 -10.20
N GLY A 70 -4.42 -5.08 -10.96
CA GLY A 70 -4.62 -4.49 -12.29
C GLY A 70 -5.03 -3.01 -12.26
N GLN A 71 -5.13 -2.40 -11.07
CA GLN A 71 -5.46 -0.98 -10.89
C GLN A 71 -4.19 -0.11 -10.91
N ALA A 72 -3.34 -0.29 -11.93
CA ALA A 72 -2.03 0.36 -12.01
C ALA A 72 -2.11 1.89 -11.99
N GLY A 73 -3.10 2.48 -12.67
CA GLY A 73 -3.31 3.94 -12.68
C GLY A 73 -3.60 4.49 -11.28
N GLU A 74 -4.45 3.81 -10.51
CA GLU A 74 -4.77 4.20 -9.13
C GLU A 74 -3.56 4.04 -8.21
N ALA A 75 -2.80 2.94 -8.35
CA ALA A 75 -1.57 2.71 -7.62
C ALA A 75 -0.57 3.87 -7.79
N MET A 76 -0.37 4.33 -9.03
CA MET A 76 0.51 5.47 -9.31
C MET A 76 -0.02 6.78 -8.72
N MET A 77 -1.34 7.01 -8.73
CA MET A 77 -1.91 8.20 -8.10
C MET A 77 -1.64 8.23 -6.59
N VAL A 78 -1.84 7.10 -5.89
CA VAL A 78 -1.56 6.99 -4.44
C VAL A 78 -0.09 7.28 -4.14
N LEU A 79 0.84 6.73 -4.91
CA LEU A 79 2.27 6.97 -4.72
C LEU A 79 2.67 8.41 -5.04
N LYS A 80 2.11 9.01 -6.09
CA LYS A 80 2.35 10.42 -6.43
C LYS A 80 1.89 11.35 -5.31
N ASP A 81 0.70 11.11 -4.76
CA ASP A 81 0.20 11.87 -3.61
C ASP A 81 1.12 11.70 -2.38
N THR A 82 1.54 10.46 -2.10
CA THR A 82 2.49 10.17 -1.02
C THR A 82 3.81 10.94 -1.20
N LEU A 83 4.30 11.03 -2.44
CA LEU A 83 5.52 11.74 -2.78
C LEU A 83 5.41 13.26 -2.60
N THR A 84 4.20 13.84 -2.66
CA THR A 84 4.03 15.26 -2.33
C THR A 84 4.32 15.55 -0.85
N ARG A 85 4.01 14.58 0.03
CA ARG A 85 4.21 14.67 1.49
C ARG A 85 5.56 14.14 1.93
N HIS A 86 6.11 13.17 1.20
CA HIS A 86 7.42 12.57 1.44
C HIS A 86 8.29 12.56 0.17
N PRO A 87 8.82 13.72 -0.28
CA PRO A 87 9.46 13.86 -1.60
C PRO A 87 10.69 12.99 -1.86
N ALA A 88 11.32 12.50 -0.80
CA ALA A 88 12.53 11.67 -0.82
C ALA A 88 12.29 10.24 -0.28
N ASP A 89 11.03 9.81 -0.12
CA ASP A 89 10.73 8.45 0.32
C ASP A 89 11.19 7.43 -0.75
N ARG A 90 12.27 6.71 -0.42
CA ARG A 90 12.95 5.80 -1.35
C ARG A 90 12.06 4.66 -1.82
N ALA A 91 11.16 4.16 -0.95
CA ALA A 91 10.25 3.08 -1.29
C ALA A 91 9.21 3.52 -2.33
N THR A 92 8.63 4.72 -2.13
CA THR A 92 7.67 5.34 -3.05
C THR A 92 8.31 5.64 -4.40
N LEU A 93 9.52 6.23 -4.43
CA LEU A 93 10.26 6.46 -5.67
C LEU A 93 10.56 5.14 -6.39
N SER A 94 11.05 4.12 -5.68
CA SER A 94 11.34 2.80 -6.27
C SER A 94 10.10 2.15 -6.88
N ALA A 95 8.95 2.27 -6.19
CA ALA A 95 7.67 1.78 -6.68
C ALA A 95 7.22 2.49 -7.95
N LEU A 96 7.32 3.82 -7.98
CA LEU A 96 6.97 4.62 -9.15
C LEU A 96 7.87 4.32 -10.35
N ILE A 97 9.18 4.11 -10.14
CA ILE A 97 10.09 3.66 -11.20
C ILE A 97 9.61 2.33 -11.78
N GLY A 98 9.31 1.35 -10.91
CA GLY A 98 8.80 0.05 -11.34
C GLY A 98 7.49 0.16 -12.13
N PHE A 99 6.49 0.83 -11.56
CA PHE A 99 5.16 0.95 -12.16
C PHE A 99 5.18 1.77 -13.47
N SER A 100 5.99 2.83 -13.54
CA SER A 100 6.19 3.58 -14.77
C SER A 100 6.83 2.74 -15.87
N ARG A 101 7.81 1.88 -15.53
CA ARG A 101 8.41 0.94 -16.50
C ARG A 101 7.40 -0.09 -16.99
N ASP A 102 6.59 -0.65 -16.08
CA ASP A 102 5.56 -1.62 -16.43
C ASP A 102 4.47 -0.99 -17.33
N ALA A 103 4.19 0.30 -17.15
CA ALA A 103 3.30 1.09 -18.00
C ALA A 103 3.94 1.57 -19.32
N GLY A 104 5.24 1.33 -19.55
CA GLY A 104 5.97 1.82 -20.72
C GLY A 104 6.35 3.31 -20.68
N ASP A 105 6.09 4.00 -19.57
CA ASP A 105 6.45 5.41 -19.35
C ASP A 105 7.90 5.53 -18.86
N LEU A 106 8.83 5.34 -19.79
CA LEU A 106 10.26 5.42 -19.51
C LEU A 106 10.71 6.83 -19.09
N ALA A 107 9.99 7.87 -19.51
CA ALA A 107 10.32 9.25 -19.16
C ALA A 107 10.10 9.49 -17.67
N SER A 108 8.92 9.14 -17.14
CA SER A 108 8.66 9.25 -15.70
C SER A 108 9.57 8.33 -14.89
N ALA A 109 9.86 7.12 -15.39
CA ALA A 109 10.76 6.20 -14.69
C ALA A 109 12.18 6.79 -14.52
N LEU A 110 12.69 7.51 -15.52
CA LEU A 110 13.98 8.18 -15.44
C LEU A 110 13.95 9.35 -14.45
N ASP A 111 12.92 10.20 -14.49
CA ASP A 111 12.75 11.32 -13.55
C ASP A 111 12.77 10.83 -12.08
N TYR A 112 12.02 9.78 -11.77
CA TYR A 112 12.01 9.22 -10.42
C TYR A 112 13.34 8.57 -10.04
N ALA A 113 14.07 7.99 -11.00
CA ALA A 113 15.38 7.39 -10.75
C ALA A 113 16.44 8.46 -10.43
N GLU A 114 16.41 9.60 -11.13
CA GLU A 114 17.30 10.75 -10.84
C GLU A 114 17.07 11.29 -9.43
N ARG A 115 15.81 11.30 -8.96
CA ARG A 115 15.45 11.72 -7.60
C ARG A 115 15.86 10.72 -6.50
N LEU A 116 16.17 9.48 -6.87
CA LEU A 116 16.57 8.41 -5.93
C LEU A 116 18.10 8.34 -5.73
N ALA A 117 18.86 8.90 -6.68
CA ALA A 117 20.32 8.97 -6.69
C ALA A 117 20.86 9.92 -5.62
#